data_AF-A0A139MJW3-F1
#
_entry.id   AF-A0A139MJW3-F1
#
_cell.length_a   1.000
_cell.length_b   1.000
_cell.length_c   1.000
_cell.angle_alpha   90.00
_cell.angle_beta   90.00
_cell.angle_gamma   90.00
#
_symmetry.space_group_name_H-M   'P 1'
#
loop_
_entity.id
_entity.type
_entity.pdbx_description
1 polymer ?
#
loop_
_entity_poly.entity_id
_entity_poly.type
_entity_poly.pdbx_seq_one_letter_code
_entity_poly.pdbx_strand_id
1 'polypeptide(L)'
;MVTTENLSPTAGLIAGGSLLVDYMLTVAVSVASGADAITSAIPILHPYNLHISIFLVLLLMLMNLRGLKESATSLMIPVYLFIVSTLLLIGFGFVQILTGNLDYHATARIGSPIAGVSLILLLRAFTSGSASLTGVEAISNSVPFFKKPKAHNAAATLSIMALILGIMFAGITFLNYWIGIVPVKGVTTLAQMAQAILGTSPLGRILFYVFQLSTALILAVAANTGFSAFPMLSYNMAKNKYMPHMYMEKGDRLSYSNGIFTLAFGAIALLCIFEGNTERLIPLYTIGVFVPFALSQTGMVVHWKKKYGNNFLKHSIANILGAIICYGIVLILLLFRLRDIWPFFPIIIVLTWLFLSIKQHYNRVAKQLRLQDHIERQNYTGNTVIVLVGNVTRVSVGAMSYARSIGDEVVAMHVSTAETAEKDAEVAEEFADYFPDIRFETVTTSYRNIISPTVQYVIKVAKRAKKEGRTVTVLVPQFIPKKRWQNVLHNQMSLKLKYYLKWYEDVVVASYSYHLKE
;
A
#
# COMPACT_ATOMS: atom_id res chain seq x y z
N MET A 1 16.48 -0.41 -9.19
CA MET A 1 17.26 0.30 -10.23
C MET A 1 18.42 -0.56 -10.71
N VAL A 2 19.36 -0.97 -9.82
CA VAL A 2 20.51 -1.83 -10.18
C VAL A 2 20.12 -3.06 -10.99
N THR A 3 19.14 -3.85 -10.53
CA THR A 3 18.66 -5.06 -11.22
C THR A 3 18.10 -4.76 -12.61
N THR A 4 17.28 -3.70 -12.73
CA THR A 4 16.64 -3.30 -13.99
C THR A 4 17.68 -2.88 -15.05
N GLU A 5 18.69 -2.11 -14.63
CA GLU A 5 19.72 -1.55 -15.52
C GLU A 5 20.82 -2.55 -15.88
N ASN A 6 21.17 -3.46 -14.96
CA ASN A 6 22.32 -4.35 -15.15
C ASN A 6 21.95 -5.77 -15.58
N LEU A 7 20.76 -6.28 -15.21
CA LEU A 7 20.31 -7.63 -15.58
C LEU A 7 19.28 -7.58 -16.70
N SER A 8 18.04 -7.18 -16.38
CA SER A 8 16.97 -7.03 -17.38
C SER A 8 15.75 -6.31 -16.78
N PRO A 9 14.87 -5.74 -17.64
CA PRO A 9 13.61 -5.16 -17.18
C PRO A 9 12.68 -6.17 -16.47
N THR A 10 12.67 -7.43 -16.91
CA THR A 10 11.85 -8.51 -16.31
C THR A 10 12.40 -8.93 -14.95
N ALA A 11 13.73 -9.09 -14.80
CA ALA A 11 14.35 -9.36 -13.51
C ALA A 11 14.15 -8.19 -12.53
N GLY A 12 14.23 -6.96 -13.03
CA GLY A 12 13.90 -5.76 -12.25
C GLY A 12 12.44 -5.73 -11.79
N LEU A 13 11.51 -6.24 -12.59
CA LEU A 13 10.09 -6.34 -12.24
C LEU A 13 9.86 -7.38 -11.15
N ILE A 14 10.51 -8.55 -11.24
CA ILE A 14 10.47 -9.60 -10.20
C ILE A 14 11.04 -9.05 -8.89
N ALA A 15 12.18 -8.36 -8.93
CA ALA A 15 12.76 -7.72 -7.76
C ALA A 15 11.82 -6.65 -7.16
N GLY A 16 11.19 -5.81 -7.99
CA GLY A 16 10.24 -4.80 -7.55
C GLY A 16 8.96 -5.42 -6.93
N GLY A 17 8.39 -6.43 -7.57
CA GLY A 17 7.24 -7.18 -7.04
C GLY A 17 7.56 -7.89 -5.73
N SER A 18 8.73 -8.51 -5.63
CA SER A 18 9.21 -9.14 -4.40
C SER A 18 9.40 -8.13 -3.28
N LEU A 19 9.96 -6.94 -3.56
CA LEU A 19 10.07 -5.87 -2.57
C LEU A 19 8.71 -5.32 -2.11
N LEU A 20 7.70 -5.27 -2.99
CA LEU A 20 6.34 -4.87 -2.59
C LEU A 20 5.73 -5.89 -1.61
N VAL A 21 5.89 -7.19 -1.90
CA VAL A 21 5.45 -8.29 -1.01
C VAL A 21 6.24 -8.26 0.30
N ASP A 22 7.54 -8.02 0.21
CA ASP A 22 8.44 -7.92 1.36
C ASP A 22 8.03 -6.79 2.32
N TYR A 23 7.69 -5.60 1.81
CA TYR A 23 7.17 -4.54 2.67
C TYR A 23 5.83 -4.90 3.32
N MET A 24 4.93 -5.60 2.61
CA MET A 24 3.69 -6.11 3.22
C MET A 24 3.99 -7.10 4.34
N LEU A 25 4.95 -8.00 4.13
CA LEU A 25 5.39 -8.98 5.12
C LEU A 25 6.13 -8.31 6.29
N THR A 26 6.93 -7.28 6.04
CA THR A 26 7.61 -6.48 7.08
C THR A 26 6.57 -5.90 8.04
N VAL A 27 5.49 -5.31 7.53
CA VAL A 27 4.39 -4.80 8.36
C VAL A 27 3.71 -5.94 9.11
N ALA A 28 3.32 -7.02 8.42
CA ALA A 28 2.62 -8.14 9.03
C ALA A 28 3.45 -8.82 10.15
N VAL A 29 4.71 -9.16 9.87
CA VAL A 29 5.64 -9.80 10.82
C VAL A 29 5.92 -8.88 12.00
N SER A 30 6.20 -7.59 11.76
CA SER A 30 6.53 -6.66 12.84
C SER A 30 5.34 -6.42 13.76
N VAL A 31 4.14 -6.23 13.19
CA VAL A 31 2.94 -6.00 13.99
C VAL A 31 2.50 -7.26 14.75
N ALA A 32 2.59 -8.44 14.12
CA ALA A 32 2.33 -9.71 14.79
C ALA A 32 3.33 -9.97 15.94
N SER A 33 4.62 -9.73 15.70
CA SER A 33 5.65 -9.87 16.74
C SER A 33 5.47 -8.82 17.86
N GLY A 34 4.99 -7.62 17.51
CA GLY A 34 4.69 -6.56 18.46
C GLY A 34 3.50 -6.93 19.34
N ALA A 35 2.47 -7.54 18.75
CA ALA A 35 1.35 -8.09 19.49
C ALA A 35 1.80 -9.27 20.38
N ASP A 36 2.67 -10.17 19.91
CA ASP A 36 3.27 -11.24 20.72
C ASP A 36 4.03 -10.69 21.95
N ALA A 37 4.75 -9.57 21.79
CA ALA A 37 5.44 -8.90 22.89
C ALA A 37 4.47 -8.30 23.92
N ILE A 38 3.38 -7.67 23.44
CA ILE A 38 2.32 -7.11 24.31
C ILE A 38 1.60 -8.24 25.07
N THR A 39 1.23 -9.33 24.38
CA THR A 39 0.54 -10.47 25.01
C THR A 39 1.47 -11.26 25.93
N SER A 40 2.79 -11.23 25.69
CA SER A 40 3.78 -11.79 26.64
C SER A 40 3.81 -11.03 27.95
N ALA A 41 3.59 -9.71 27.91
CA ALA A 41 3.48 -8.88 29.11
C ALA A 41 2.10 -9.01 29.79
N ILE A 42 1.04 -9.19 29.00
CA ILE A 42 -0.35 -9.26 29.45
C ILE A 42 -1.01 -10.52 28.86
N PRO A 43 -0.85 -11.69 29.50
CA PRO A 43 -1.28 -12.99 28.93
C PRO A 43 -2.78 -13.11 28.66
N ILE A 44 -3.64 -12.36 29.37
CA ILE A 44 -5.10 -12.40 29.18
C ILE A 44 -5.53 -11.93 27.77
N LEU A 45 -4.66 -11.19 27.07
CA LEU A 45 -4.91 -10.69 25.72
C LEU A 45 -4.51 -11.69 24.61
N HIS A 46 -3.88 -12.81 24.96
CA HIS A 46 -3.39 -13.79 23.98
C HIS A 46 -4.45 -14.29 22.98
N PRO A 47 -5.73 -14.54 23.35
CA PRO A 47 -6.77 -14.92 22.39
C PRO A 47 -7.07 -13.85 21.33
N TYR A 48 -6.74 -12.59 21.61
CA TYR A 48 -7.04 -11.45 20.75
C TYR A 48 -5.82 -10.98 19.93
N ASN A 49 -4.75 -11.78 19.86
CA ASN A 49 -3.50 -11.41 19.21
C ASN A 49 -3.70 -10.95 17.74
N LEU A 50 -4.51 -11.67 16.96
CA LEU A 50 -4.86 -11.28 15.60
C LEU A 50 -5.59 -9.92 15.54
N HIS A 51 -6.55 -9.69 16.45
CA HIS A 51 -7.30 -8.44 16.52
C HIS A 51 -6.42 -7.26 16.92
N ILE A 52 -5.51 -7.46 17.88
CA ILE A 52 -4.51 -6.47 18.29
C ILE A 52 -3.60 -6.14 17.10
N SER A 53 -3.16 -7.17 16.36
CA SER A 53 -2.34 -6.98 15.17
C SER A 53 -3.05 -6.15 14.10
N ILE A 54 -4.30 -6.48 13.77
CA ILE A 54 -5.10 -5.70 12.80
C ILE A 54 -5.31 -4.26 13.30
N PHE A 55 -5.63 -4.08 14.58
CA PHE A 55 -5.78 -2.77 15.19
C PHE A 55 -4.51 -1.92 15.08
N LEU A 56 -3.34 -2.51 15.36
CA LEU A 56 -2.04 -1.85 15.21
C LEU A 56 -1.76 -1.46 13.76
N VAL A 57 -2.06 -2.31 12.77
CA VAL A 57 -1.94 -1.97 11.34
C VAL A 57 -2.84 -0.78 11.00
N LEU A 58 -4.09 -0.77 11.44
CA LEU A 58 -5.03 0.33 11.19
C LEU A 58 -4.58 1.63 11.87
N LEU A 59 -4.06 1.56 13.10
CA LEU A 59 -3.50 2.71 13.81
C LEU A 59 -2.31 3.30 13.04
N LEU A 60 -1.37 2.46 12.61
CA LEU A 60 -0.22 2.90 11.81
C LEU A 60 -0.63 3.47 10.45
N MET A 61 -1.64 2.86 9.80
CA MET A 61 -2.22 3.38 8.56
C MET A 61 -2.79 4.79 8.76
N LEU A 62 -3.64 4.99 9.78
CA LEU A 62 -4.24 6.29 10.09
C LEU A 62 -3.18 7.35 10.42
N MET A 63 -2.15 6.95 11.16
CA MET A 63 -1.04 7.83 11.52
C MET A 63 -0.27 8.29 10.26
N ASN A 64 0.02 7.38 9.33
CA ASN A 64 0.70 7.69 8.07
C ASN A 64 -0.16 8.52 7.10
N LEU A 65 -1.49 8.28 7.05
CA LEU A 65 -2.43 9.08 6.25
C LEU A 65 -2.56 10.51 6.78
N ARG A 66 -2.51 10.70 8.10
CA ARG A 66 -2.52 12.03 8.71
C ARG A 66 -1.24 12.83 8.44
N GLY A 67 -0.22 12.27 7.78
CA GLY A 67 0.94 13.05 7.35
C GLY A 67 1.81 13.44 8.54
N LEU A 68 2.86 12.65 8.75
CA LEU A 68 3.74 12.76 9.89
C LEU A 68 4.88 13.75 9.64
N LYS A 69 4.56 15.04 9.50
CA LYS A 69 5.60 16.08 9.36
C LYS A 69 6.48 16.22 10.62
N GLU A 70 6.01 15.70 11.76
CA GLU A 70 6.71 15.67 13.05
C GLU A 70 7.25 14.29 13.48
N SER A 71 7.05 13.20 12.69
CA SER A 71 7.40 11.85 13.17
C SER A 71 8.89 11.57 13.31
N ALA A 72 9.77 12.26 12.58
CA ALA A 72 11.19 11.87 12.58
C ALA A 72 11.77 11.87 14.01
N THR A 73 11.44 12.88 14.82
CA THR A 73 11.87 12.97 16.22
C THR A 73 11.10 12.00 17.12
N SER A 74 9.79 11.84 16.89
CA SER A 74 8.95 10.93 17.69
C SER A 74 9.33 9.45 17.51
N LEU A 75 9.83 9.05 16.33
CA LEU A 75 10.25 7.68 16.02
C LEU A 75 11.63 7.35 16.60
N MET A 76 12.45 8.34 16.97
CA MET A 76 13.75 8.11 17.62
C MET A 76 13.60 7.57 19.04
N ILE A 77 12.57 8.02 19.78
CA ILE A 77 12.37 7.67 21.19
C ILE A 77 12.26 6.14 21.39
N PRO A 78 11.38 5.41 20.66
CA PRO A 78 11.34 3.95 20.73
C PRO A 78 12.68 3.25 20.44
N VAL A 79 13.42 3.74 19.45
CA VAL A 79 14.67 3.11 19.00
C VAL A 79 15.73 3.20 20.08
N TYR A 80 15.98 4.40 20.63
CA TYR A 80 16.95 4.57 21.70
C TYR A 80 16.52 3.87 22.99
N LEU A 81 15.23 3.92 23.33
CA LEU A 81 14.70 3.21 24.49
C LEU A 81 14.95 1.69 24.38
N PHE A 82 14.72 1.10 23.21
CA PHE A 82 14.97 -0.32 22.98
C PHE A 82 16.46 -0.67 23.04
N ILE A 83 17.33 0.13 22.40
CA ILE A 83 18.78 -0.09 22.43
C ILE A 83 19.29 -0.02 23.88
N VAL A 84 18.96 1.05 24.61
CA VAL A 84 19.42 1.25 25.99
C VAL A 84 18.87 0.15 26.91
N SER A 85 17.57 -0.15 26.84
CA SER A 85 16.97 -1.20 27.68
C SER A 85 17.56 -2.59 27.40
N THR A 86 17.84 -2.91 26.14
CA THR A 86 18.48 -4.19 25.77
C THR A 86 19.92 -4.26 26.24
N LEU A 87 20.72 -3.20 26.04
CA LEU A 87 22.10 -3.17 26.51
C LEU A 87 22.20 -3.22 28.03
N LEU A 88 21.29 -2.55 28.75
CA LEU A 88 21.19 -2.64 30.21
C LEU A 88 20.80 -4.06 30.66
N LEU A 89 19.83 -4.69 29.98
CA LEU A 89 19.43 -6.06 30.28
C LEU A 89 20.59 -7.05 30.08
N ILE A 90 21.31 -6.91 28.96
CA ILE A 90 22.50 -7.73 28.68
C ILE A 90 23.58 -7.50 29.74
N GLY A 91 23.91 -6.23 30.02
CA GLY A 91 24.91 -5.88 31.03
C GLY A 91 24.55 -6.39 32.42
N PHE A 92 23.29 -6.24 32.84
CA PHE A 92 22.79 -6.74 34.11
C PHE A 92 22.81 -8.28 34.17
N GLY A 93 22.47 -8.96 33.07
CA GLY A 93 22.62 -10.42 32.95
C GLY A 93 24.08 -10.87 33.17
N PHE A 94 25.05 -10.19 32.55
CA PHE A 94 26.47 -10.47 32.78
C PHE A 94 26.91 -10.21 34.23
N VAL A 95 26.44 -9.13 34.85
CA VAL A 95 26.71 -8.86 36.27
C VAL A 95 26.16 -9.99 37.14
N GLN A 96 24.95 -10.47 36.87
CA GLN A 96 24.39 -11.58 37.64
C GLN A 96 25.20 -12.88 37.49
N ILE A 97 25.69 -13.17 36.28
CA ILE A 97 26.59 -14.31 36.04
C ILE A 97 27.87 -14.16 36.87
N LEU A 98 28.49 -12.98 36.87
CA LEU A 98 29.73 -12.72 37.63
C LEU A 98 29.52 -12.78 39.15
N THR A 99 28.35 -12.35 39.64
CA THR A 99 27.99 -12.43 41.07
C THR A 99 27.51 -13.81 41.50
N GLY A 100 27.33 -14.76 40.57
CA GLY A 100 26.81 -16.11 40.85
C GLY A 100 25.31 -16.18 41.12
N ASN A 101 24.56 -15.10 40.86
CA ASN A 101 23.11 -15.05 41.06
C ASN A 101 22.30 -15.64 39.88
N LEU A 102 22.97 -15.94 38.75
CA LEU A 102 22.36 -16.55 37.58
C LEU A 102 23.00 -17.91 37.31
N ASP A 103 22.31 -18.97 37.70
CA ASP A 103 22.80 -20.33 37.54
C ASP A 103 23.00 -20.71 36.07
N TYR A 104 24.04 -21.50 35.82
CA TYR A 104 24.29 -22.08 34.50
C TYR A 104 23.32 -23.26 34.26
N HIS A 105 22.41 -23.08 33.31
CA HIS A 105 21.36 -24.04 32.99
C HIS A 105 21.35 -24.43 31.51
N ALA A 106 22.46 -24.22 30.80
CA ALA A 106 22.55 -24.59 29.39
C ALA A 106 22.19 -26.06 29.16
N THR A 107 21.30 -26.30 28.20
CA THR A 107 20.74 -27.63 27.90
C THR A 107 21.80 -28.63 27.43
N ALA A 108 22.92 -28.14 26.90
CA ALA A 108 24.07 -28.94 26.50
C ALA A 108 25.38 -28.20 26.83
N ARG A 109 26.41 -28.93 27.24
CA ARG A 109 27.74 -28.35 27.49
C ARG A 109 28.49 -28.17 26.17
N ILE A 110 29.40 -27.18 26.13
CA ILE A 110 30.26 -26.98 24.95
C ILE A 110 31.05 -28.26 24.68
N GLY A 111 30.94 -28.78 23.45
CA GLY A 111 31.64 -29.99 23.01
C GLY A 111 30.87 -31.31 23.23
N SER A 112 29.69 -31.30 23.86
CA SER A 112 28.89 -32.53 23.95
C SER A 112 28.22 -32.84 22.60
N PRO A 113 28.44 -34.02 21.98
CA PRO A 113 27.76 -34.40 20.76
C PRO A 113 26.28 -34.63 21.05
N ILE A 114 25.40 -33.97 20.30
CA ILE A 114 23.96 -34.13 20.41
C ILE A 114 23.52 -35.13 19.33
N ALA A 115 23.10 -36.33 19.75
CA ALA A 115 22.60 -37.34 18.84
C ALA A 115 21.34 -36.84 18.12
N GLY A 116 21.22 -37.12 16.81
CA GLY A 116 20.05 -36.75 16.00
C GLY A 116 20.08 -35.35 15.39
N VAL A 117 21.10 -34.52 15.64
CA VAL A 117 21.29 -33.23 14.95
C VAL A 117 21.97 -33.45 13.61
N SER A 118 21.21 -33.36 12.52
CA SER A 118 21.75 -33.44 11.16
C SER A 118 22.26 -32.07 10.67
N LEU A 119 23.19 -32.08 9.70
CA LEU A 119 23.63 -30.86 9.01
C LEU A 119 22.43 -30.11 8.39
N ILE A 120 21.42 -30.85 7.94
CA ILE A 120 20.17 -30.30 7.41
C ILE A 120 19.43 -29.46 8.45
N LEU A 121 19.35 -29.95 9.70
CA LEU A 121 18.70 -29.22 10.80
C LEU A 121 19.46 -27.92 11.11
N LEU A 122 20.79 -27.96 11.08
CA LEU A 122 21.64 -26.78 11.28
C LEU A 122 21.43 -25.75 10.18
N LEU A 123 21.39 -26.16 8.91
CA LEU A 123 21.08 -25.29 7.78
C LEU A 123 19.66 -24.70 7.85
N ARG A 124 18.68 -25.47 8.33
CA ARG A 124 17.31 -25.00 8.55
C ARG A 124 17.23 -23.96 9.68
N ALA A 125 17.99 -24.16 10.76
CA ALA A 125 18.11 -23.18 11.83
C ALA A 125 18.81 -21.91 11.35
N PHE A 126 19.90 -22.04 10.58
CA PHE A 126 20.63 -20.93 9.99
C PHE A 126 19.75 -20.06 9.09
N THR A 127 18.99 -20.67 8.18
CA THR A 127 18.09 -19.93 7.27
C THR A 127 16.89 -19.29 7.96
N SER A 128 16.41 -19.88 9.05
CA SER A 128 15.36 -19.24 9.85
C SER A 128 15.93 -18.06 10.65
N GLY A 129 17.15 -18.22 11.18
CA GLY A 129 17.86 -17.18 11.93
C GLY A 129 18.37 -16.03 11.06
N SER A 130 18.66 -16.25 9.78
CA SER A 130 19.13 -15.21 8.86
C SER A 130 18.12 -14.08 8.63
N ALA A 131 16.85 -14.30 9.01
CA ALA A 131 15.82 -13.27 9.04
C ALA A 131 16.17 -12.12 10.02
N SER A 132 17.05 -12.31 10.99
CA SER A 132 17.46 -11.23 11.91
C SER A 132 18.28 -10.12 11.25
N LEU A 133 18.87 -10.40 10.08
CA LEU A 133 19.73 -9.48 9.33
C LEU A 133 18.95 -8.66 8.29
N THR A 134 17.64 -8.91 8.15
CA THR A 134 16.78 -8.14 7.26
C THR A 134 16.60 -6.72 7.80
N GLY A 135 16.23 -5.77 6.96
CA GLY A 135 16.15 -4.36 7.36
C GLY A 135 17.41 -3.52 7.09
N VAL A 136 18.57 -4.12 6.80
CA VAL A 136 19.72 -3.38 6.23
C VAL A 136 19.37 -2.69 4.90
N GLU A 137 18.36 -3.21 4.20
CA GLU A 137 17.81 -2.64 2.97
C GLU A 137 17.09 -1.31 3.17
N ALA A 138 16.57 -1.04 4.36
CA ALA A 138 15.86 0.19 4.64
C ALA A 138 16.81 1.40 4.50
N ILE A 139 18.06 1.25 4.97
CA ILE A 139 19.10 2.28 4.82
C ILE A 139 19.51 2.40 3.35
N SER A 140 19.74 1.28 2.65
CA SER A 140 20.19 1.32 1.25
C SER A 140 19.16 1.98 0.32
N ASN A 141 17.87 1.76 0.57
CA ASN A 141 16.78 2.41 -0.16
C ASN A 141 16.58 3.89 0.22
N SER A 142 17.09 4.30 1.38
CA SER A 142 16.96 5.67 1.91
C SER A 142 18.17 6.57 1.67
N VAL A 143 19.24 6.08 1.03
CA VAL A 143 20.45 6.85 0.68
C VAL A 143 20.14 8.22 0.04
N PRO A 144 19.14 8.38 -0.85
CA PRO A 144 18.81 9.68 -1.44
C PRO A 144 18.42 10.76 -0.42
N PHE A 145 17.93 10.38 0.76
CA PHE A 145 17.47 11.30 1.81
C PHE A 145 18.58 11.75 2.76
N PHE A 146 19.76 11.13 2.72
CA PHE A 146 20.90 11.54 3.54
C PHE A 146 21.44 12.92 3.11
N LYS A 147 21.96 13.68 4.10
CA LYS A 147 22.70 14.92 3.85
C LYS A 147 24.00 14.62 3.09
N LYS A 148 24.45 15.55 2.26
CA LYS A 148 25.74 15.43 1.56
C LYS A 148 26.90 15.52 2.58
N PRO A 149 27.95 14.71 2.45
CA PRO A 149 28.19 13.65 1.45
C PRO A 149 27.36 12.37 1.70
N LYS A 150 26.45 12.04 0.77
CA LYS A 150 25.41 11.00 0.98
C LYS A 150 25.99 9.61 1.22
N ALA A 151 26.96 9.20 0.40
CA ALA A 151 27.53 7.86 0.46
C ALA A 151 28.28 7.60 1.77
N HIS A 152 29.09 8.57 2.22
CA HIS A 152 29.84 8.45 3.47
C HIS A 152 28.91 8.38 4.68
N ASN A 153 27.91 9.28 4.74
CA ASN A 153 26.96 9.32 5.86
C ASN A 153 26.09 8.05 5.92
N ALA A 154 25.62 7.55 4.77
CA ALA A 154 24.85 6.31 4.72
C ALA A 154 25.69 5.09 5.12
N ALA A 155 26.95 5.01 4.65
CA ALA A 155 27.86 3.92 5.01
C ALA A 155 28.21 3.92 6.50
N ALA A 156 28.54 5.09 7.07
CA ALA A 156 28.83 5.21 8.51
C ALA A 156 27.62 4.79 9.36
N THR A 157 26.41 5.22 8.97
CA THR A 157 25.17 4.85 9.66
C THR A 157 24.92 3.34 9.59
N LEU A 158 25.11 2.73 8.41
CA LEU A 158 24.97 1.28 8.23
C LEU A 158 25.98 0.50 9.09
N SER A 159 27.23 0.95 9.17
CA SER A 159 28.27 0.32 9.98
C SER A 159 27.96 0.38 11.48
N ILE A 160 27.50 1.53 11.98
CA ILE A 160 27.11 1.69 13.40
C ILE A 160 25.92 0.79 13.72
N MET A 161 24.91 0.77 12.85
CA MET A 161 23.75 -0.09 13.02
C MET A 161 24.15 -1.58 13.04
N ALA A 162 25.00 -2.02 12.12
CA ALA A 162 25.49 -3.39 12.06
C ALA A 162 26.28 -3.78 13.33
N LEU A 163 27.09 -2.86 13.86
CA LEU A 163 27.83 -3.07 15.12
C LEU A 163 26.88 -3.22 16.31
N ILE A 164 25.91 -2.31 16.47
CA ILE A 164 24.91 -2.37 17.55
C ILE A 164 24.11 -3.66 17.49
N LEU A 165 23.60 -4.00 16.29
CA LEU A 165 22.85 -5.23 16.06
C LEU A 165 23.71 -6.46 16.39
N GLY A 166 24.97 -6.48 15.97
CA GLY A 166 25.90 -7.58 16.26
C GLY A 166 26.13 -7.78 17.76
N ILE A 167 26.36 -6.70 18.50
CA ILE A 167 26.54 -6.74 19.97
C ILE A 167 25.27 -7.24 20.66
N MET A 168 24.11 -6.69 20.32
CA MET A 168 22.83 -7.10 20.91
C MET A 168 22.50 -8.56 20.58
N PHE A 169 22.65 -8.97 19.32
CA PHE A 169 22.37 -10.33 18.87
C PHE A 169 23.28 -11.36 19.54
N ALA A 170 24.59 -11.08 19.61
CA ALA A 170 25.55 -11.93 20.30
C ALA A 170 25.25 -12.03 21.80
N GLY A 171 24.95 -10.90 22.46
CA GLY A 171 24.63 -10.85 23.88
C GLY A 171 23.35 -11.62 24.23
N ILE A 172 22.26 -11.41 23.47
CA ILE A 172 21.00 -12.14 23.64
C ILE A 172 21.20 -13.65 23.42
N THR A 173 21.93 -14.03 22.35
CA THR A 173 22.20 -15.44 22.04
C THR A 173 23.00 -16.11 23.15
N PHE A 174 24.03 -15.43 23.66
CA PHE A 174 24.85 -15.94 24.76
C PHE A 174 24.03 -16.13 26.05
N LEU A 175 23.24 -15.14 26.45
CA LEU A 175 22.41 -15.22 27.65
C LEU A 175 21.32 -16.30 27.54
N ASN A 176 20.67 -16.41 26.38
CA ASN A 176 19.71 -17.50 26.13
C ASN A 176 20.36 -18.87 26.26
N TYR A 177 21.59 -19.04 25.77
CA TYR A 177 22.35 -20.27 25.93
C TYR A 177 22.71 -20.53 27.40
N TRP A 178 23.20 -19.53 28.13
CA TRP A 178 23.59 -19.66 29.54
C TRP A 178 22.42 -20.07 30.45
N ILE A 179 21.27 -19.40 30.26
CA ILE A 179 20.04 -19.64 31.04
C ILE A 179 19.34 -20.94 30.61
N GLY A 180 19.62 -21.46 29.41
CA GLY A 180 19.00 -22.68 28.89
C GLY A 180 17.52 -22.50 28.53
N ILE A 181 17.16 -21.36 27.93
CA ILE A 181 15.76 -21.03 27.62
C ILE A 181 15.19 -22.01 26.59
N VAL A 182 14.11 -22.69 26.96
CA VAL A 182 13.33 -23.55 26.07
C VAL A 182 12.06 -22.79 25.65
N PRO A 183 11.79 -22.61 24.34
CA PRO A 183 10.64 -21.84 23.88
C PRO A 183 9.29 -22.37 24.40
N VAL A 184 8.62 -21.57 25.24
CA VAL A 184 7.24 -21.80 25.69
C VAL A 184 6.23 -21.12 24.74
N LYS A 185 5.12 -21.81 24.45
CA LYS A 185 4.04 -21.25 23.62
C LYS A 185 3.42 -20.02 24.29
N GLY A 186 3.21 -18.97 23.50
CA GLY A 186 2.51 -17.74 23.92
C GLY A 186 3.34 -16.72 24.67
N VAL A 187 4.64 -16.97 24.85
CA VAL A 187 5.58 -16.01 25.44
C VAL A 187 6.84 -15.96 24.58
N THR A 188 7.26 -14.75 24.18
CA THR A 188 8.48 -14.61 23.37
C THR A 188 9.73 -15.08 24.14
N THR A 189 10.74 -15.57 23.43
CA THR A 189 12.02 -15.96 24.04
C THR A 189 12.71 -14.77 24.72
N LEU A 190 12.57 -13.57 24.14
CA LEU A 190 13.07 -12.33 24.71
C LEU A 190 12.38 -11.99 26.03
N ALA A 191 11.07 -12.23 26.13
CA ALA A 191 10.32 -12.07 27.37
C ALA A 191 10.76 -13.06 28.45
N GLN A 192 10.95 -14.33 28.10
CA GLN A 192 11.44 -15.36 29.03
C GLN A 192 12.83 -14.99 29.56
N MET A 193 13.72 -14.52 28.68
CA MET A 193 15.07 -14.06 29.06
C MET A 193 15.00 -12.85 30.00
N ALA A 194 14.19 -11.84 29.67
CA ALA A 194 14.03 -10.66 30.50
C ALA A 194 13.45 -11.00 31.88
N GLN A 195 12.49 -11.93 31.94
CA GLN A 195 11.90 -12.37 33.20
C GLN A 195 12.89 -13.18 34.06
N ALA A 196 13.70 -14.05 33.44
CA ALA A 196 14.73 -14.81 34.13
C ALA A 196 15.82 -13.91 34.72
N ILE A 197 16.25 -12.88 33.98
CA ILE A 197 17.30 -11.96 34.42
C ILE A 197 16.76 -10.95 35.44
N LEU A 198 15.63 -10.30 35.19
CA LEU A 198 15.13 -9.22 36.07
C LEU A 198 14.44 -9.75 37.33
N GLY A 199 14.02 -11.02 37.33
CA GLY A 199 13.37 -11.67 38.44
C GLY A 199 12.01 -11.06 38.81
N THR A 200 11.54 -11.37 40.01
CA THR A 200 10.19 -10.97 40.48
C THR A 200 10.17 -9.72 41.35
N SER A 201 11.33 -9.09 41.59
CA SER A 201 11.47 -7.89 42.41
C SER A 201 10.60 -6.73 41.88
N PRO A 202 10.11 -5.81 42.73
CA PRO A 202 9.29 -4.68 42.28
C PRO A 202 9.97 -3.85 41.19
N LEU A 203 11.28 -3.59 41.34
CA LEU A 203 12.09 -2.88 40.35
C LEU A 203 12.28 -3.71 39.07
N GLY A 204 12.53 -5.02 39.20
CA GLY A 204 12.64 -5.94 38.06
C GLY A 204 11.36 -6.02 37.24
N ARG A 205 10.19 -6.02 37.88
CA ARG A 205 8.88 -5.98 37.18
C ARG A 205 8.70 -4.69 36.39
N ILE A 206 9.05 -3.54 36.96
CA ILE A 206 8.98 -2.25 36.25
C ILE A 206 9.89 -2.29 35.02
N LEU A 207 11.14 -2.71 35.19
CA LEU A 207 12.10 -2.84 34.09
C LEU A 207 11.63 -3.83 33.01
N PHE A 208 10.98 -4.93 33.42
CA PHE A 208 10.40 -5.91 32.50
C PHE A 208 9.31 -5.28 31.64
N TYR A 209 8.36 -4.56 32.24
CA TYR A 209 7.30 -3.88 31.47
C TYR A 209 7.86 -2.79 30.56
N VAL A 210 8.86 -2.03 31.01
CA VAL A 210 9.55 -1.04 30.18
C VAL A 210 10.24 -1.71 28.98
N PHE A 211 10.88 -2.85 29.20
CA PHE A 211 11.52 -3.64 28.14
C PHE A 211 10.52 -4.25 27.14
N GLN A 212 9.37 -4.73 27.62
CA GLN A 212 8.31 -5.23 26.72
C GLN A 212 7.69 -4.09 25.91
N LEU A 213 7.44 -2.96 26.54
CA LEU A 213 6.93 -1.77 25.87
C LEU A 213 7.93 -1.28 24.82
N SER A 214 9.23 -1.23 25.15
CA SER A 214 10.26 -0.83 24.19
C SER A 214 10.34 -1.80 22.99
N THR A 215 10.19 -3.10 23.24
CA THR A 215 10.13 -4.16 22.21
C THR A 215 8.92 -3.99 21.30
N ALA A 216 7.72 -3.76 21.86
CA ALA A 216 6.52 -3.52 21.07
C ALA A 216 6.62 -2.23 20.24
N LEU A 217 7.18 -1.16 20.82
CA LEU A 217 7.34 0.12 20.14
C LEU A 217 8.37 0.05 19.00
N ILE A 218 9.51 -0.64 19.17
CA ILE A 218 10.49 -0.77 18.08
C ILE A 218 9.92 -1.58 16.92
N LEU A 219 9.08 -2.58 17.20
CA LEU A 219 8.37 -3.35 16.18
C LEU A 219 7.31 -2.50 15.45
N ALA A 220 6.63 -1.58 16.15
CA ALA A 220 5.77 -0.58 15.50
C ALA A 220 6.58 0.37 14.58
N VAL A 221 7.79 0.77 14.98
CA VAL A 221 8.71 1.56 14.13
C VAL A 221 9.16 0.76 12.90
N ALA A 222 9.45 -0.54 13.07
CA ALA A 222 9.80 -1.43 11.97
C ALA A 222 8.64 -1.52 10.95
N ALA A 223 7.40 -1.72 11.41
CA ALA A 223 6.21 -1.68 10.56
C ALA A 223 6.05 -0.32 9.85
N ASN A 224 6.31 0.79 10.55
CA ASN A 224 6.25 2.12 9.96
C ASN A 224 7.26 2.34 8.81
N THR A 225 8.37 1.59 8.81
CA THR A 225 9.36 1.62 7.74
C THR A 225 8.75 1.09 6.43
N GLY A 226 7.95 0.02 6.49
CA GLY A 226 7.18 -0.48 5.35
C GLY A 226 6.19 0.57 4.83
N PHE A 227 5.45 1.24 5.74
CA PHE A 227 4.52 2.32 5.40
C PHE A 227 5.18 3.54 4.75
N SER A 228 6.47 3.75 4.99
CA SER A 228 7.25 4.83 4.37
C SER A 228 7.84 4.41 3.01
N ALA A 229 8.29 3.15 2.89
CA ALA A 229 9.03 2.67 1.73
C ALA A 229 8.13 2.17 0.58
N PHE A 230 7.03 1.47 0.88
CA PHE A 230 6.13 0.91 -0.12
C PHE A 230 5.50 1.98 -1.04
N PRO A 231 4.96 3.11 -0.52
CA PRO A 231 4.56 4.25 -1.32
C PRO A 231 5.57 4.70 -2.37
N MET A 232 6.84 4.81 -1.97
CA MET A 232 7.92 5.30 -2.83
C MET A 232 8.26 4.29 -3.93
N LEU A 233 8.28 3.00 -3.62
CA LEU A 233 8.48 1.94 -4.60
C LEU A 233 7.32 1.90 -5.61
N SER A 234 6.08 1.95 -5.11
CA SER A 234 4.86 1.96 -5.93
C SER A 234 4.84 3.16 -6.88
N TYR A 235 5.23 4.35 -6.40
CA TYR A 235 5.40 5.55 -7.21
C TYR A 235 6.41 5.34 -8.35
N ASN A 236 7.59 4.78 -8.04
CA ASN A 236 8.64 4.52 -9.03
C ASN A 236 8.20 3.50 -10.10
N MET A 237 7.40 2.49 -9.71
CA MET A 237 6.83 1.51 -10.64
C MET A 237 5.71 2.11 -11.50
N ALA A 238 4.86 2.95 -10.92
CA ALA A 238 3.80 3.66 -11.63
C ALA A 238 4.35 4.64 -12.67
N LYS A 239 5.42 5.38 -12.32
CA LYS A 239 6.14 6.26 -13.27
C LYS A 239 6.62 5.51 -14.52
N ASN A 240 6.99 4.24 -14.35
CA ASN A 240 7.43 3.36 -15.44
C ASN A 240 6.26 2.57 -16.09
N LYS A 241 5.01 2.94 -15.82
CA LYS A 241 3.77 2.34 -16.35
C LYS A 241 3.54 0.88 -15.96
N TYR A 242 4.19 0.39 -14.90
CA TYR A 242 3.98 -0.97 -14.36
C TYR A 242 2.88 -1.04 -13.29
N MET A 243 2.50 0.11 -12.72
CA MET A 243 1.38 0.22 -11.77
C MET A 243 0.39 1.31 -12.21
N PRO A 244 -0.84 1.35 -11.67
CA PRO A 244 -1.82 2.37 -12.01
C PRO A 244 -1.31 3.80 -11.77
N HIS A 245 -1.69 4.75 -12.65
CA HIS A 245 -1.27 6.15 -12.50
C HIS A 245 -1.74 6.79 -11.17
N MET A 246 -2.79 6.24 -10.55
CA MET A 246 -3.27 6.63 -9.23
C MET A 246 -2.19 6.58 -8.13
N TYR A 247 -1.14 5.77 -8.29
CA TYR A 247 0.00 5.71 -7.35
C TYR A 247 1.02 6.84 -7.58
N MET A 248 0.88 7.63 -8.65
CA MET A 248 1.69 8.83 -8.89
C MET A 248 1.15 10.05 -8.16
N GLU A 249 -0.13 10.03 -7.81
CA GLU A 249 -0.81 11.13 -7.13
C GLU A 249 -0.38 11.21 -5.66
N LYS A 250 0.01 12.42 -5.25
CA LYS A 250 0.21 12.74 -3.84
C LYS A 250 -1.12 13.21 -3.28
N GLY A 251 -1.53 12.67 -2.14
CA GLY A 251 -2.71 13.16 -1.43
C GLY A 251 -2.47 14.55 -0.82
N ASP A 252 -3.51 15.12 -0.21
CA ASP A 252 -3.55 16.48 0.33
C ASP A 252 -2.40 16.84 1.29
N ARG A 253 -1.79 15.83 1.94
CA ARG A 253 -0.64 15.99 2.86
C ARG A 253 0.70 15.54 2.26
N LEU A 254 0.82 15.51 0.93
CA LEU A 254 2.00 15.06 0.17
C LEU A 254 2.39 13.59 0.38
N SER A 255 1.50 12.79 0.98
CA SER A 255 1.68 11.34 1.17
C SER A 255 0.98 10.55 0.05
N TYR A 256 1.59 9.46 -0.42
CA TYR A 256 0.97 8.61 -1.44
C TYR A 256 -0.06 7.66 -0.80
N SER A 257 -1.27 8.18 -0.59
CA SER A 257 -2.35 7.51 0.15
C SER A 257 -2.68 6.13 -0.42
N ASN A 258 -2.70 5.97 -1.75
CA ASN A 258 -3.00 4.70 -2.40
C ASN A 258 -1.96 3.61 -2.11
N GLY A 259 -0.69 4.00 -1.96
CA GLY A 259 0.36 3.09 -1.51
C GLY A 259 0.12 2.62 -0.07
N ILE A 260 -0.23 3.55 0.82
CA ILE A 260 -0.52 3.24 2.24
C ILE A 260 -1.71 2.29 2.37
N PHE A 261 -2.82 2.56 1.68
CA PHE A 261 -3.99 1.69 1.70
C PHE A 261 -3.67 0.29 1.19
N THR A 262 -2.98 0.19 0.06
CA THR A 262 -2.62 -1.11 -0.54
C THR A 262 -1.73 -1.93 0.38
N LEU A 263 -0.74 -1.28 1.02
CA LEU A 263 0.11 -1.93 2.01
C LEU A 263 -0.69 -2.42 3.23
N ALA A 264 -1.55 -1.56 3.79
CA ALA A 264 -2.36 -1.92 4.97
C ALA A 264 -3.30 -3.09 4.68
N PHE A 265 -4.04 -3.04 3.57
CA PHE A 265 -4.93 -4.14 3.18
C PHE A 265 -4.16 -5.42 2.86
N GLY A 266 -3.00 -5.32 2.20
CA GLY A 266 -2.12 -6.46 1.95
C GLY A 266 -1.60 -7.10 3.23
N ALA A 267 -1.13 -6.28 4.18
CA ALA A 267 -0.68 -6.77 5.48
C ALA A 267 -1.81 -7.40 6.30
N ILE A 268 -3.01 -6.81 6.32
CA ILE A 268 -4.18 -7.39 6.99
C ILE A 268 -4.58 -8.72 6.35
N ALA A 269 -4.58 -8.81 5.02
CA ALA A 269 -4.88 -10.06 4.32
C ALA A 269 -3.88 -11.16 4.71
N LEU A 270 -2.58 -10.85 4.75
CA LEU A 270 -1.55 -11.79 5.22
C LEU A 270 -1.77 -12.19 6.69
N LEU A 271 -2.06 -11.24 7.58
CA LEU A 271 -2.35 -11.53 8.98
C LEU A 271 -3.56 -12.46 9.13
N CYS A 272 -4.63 -12.27 8.35
CA CYS A 272 -5.80 -13.15 8.36
C CYS A 272 -5.49 -14.55 7.81
N ILE A 273 -4.69 -14.67 6.74
CA ILE A 273 -4.32 -15.96 6.14
C ILE A 273 -3.46 -16.79 7.11
N PHE A 274 -2.55 -16.15 7.84
CA PHE A 274 -1.62 -16.82 8.75
C PHE A 274 -2.06 -16.76 10.22
N GLU A 275 -3.27 -16.26 10.51
CA GLU A 275 -3.84 -16.10 11.85
C GLU A 275 -2.92 -15.34 12.83
N GLY A 276 -2.14 -14.38 12.32
CA GLY A 276 -1.17 -13.63 13.11
C GLY A 276 0.05 -14.44 13.59
N ASN A 277 0.25 -15.66 13.07
CA ASN A 277 1.35 -16.52 13.50
C ASN A 277 2.70 -16.07 12.89
N THR A 278 3.58 -15.55 13.75
CA THR A 278 4.92 -15.07 13.39
C THR A 278 5.81 -16.19 12.84
N GLU A 279 5.74 -17.42 13.38
CA GLU A 279 6.57 -18.55 12.94
C GLU A 279 6.32 -18.94 11.48
N ARG A 280 5.09 -18.77 10.98
CA ARG A 280 4.72 -19.03 9.58
C ARG A 280 5.01 -17.86 8.65
N LEU A 281 4.94 -16.62 9.17
CA LEU A 281 5.22 -15.41 8.40
C LEU A 281 6.71 -15.21 8.14
N ILE A 282 7.59 -15.55 9.11
CA ILE A 282 9.04 -15.33 9.00
C ILE A 282 9.66 -16.02 7.77
N PRO A 283 9.41 -17.30 7.46
CA PRO A 283 9.97 -17.94 6.26
C PRO A 283 9.57 -17.26 4.96
N LEU A 284 8.31 -16.82 4.88
CA LEU A 284 7.77 -16.12 3.72
C LEU A 284 8.42 -14.74 3.55
N TYR A 285 8.67 -14.06 4.67
CA TYR A 285 9.43 -12.82 4.72
C TYR A 285 10.89 -13.02 4.28
N THR A 286 11.56 -14.06 4.79
CA THR A 286 12.94 -14.40 4.42
C THR A 286 13.09 -14.57 2.91
N ILE A 287 12.23 -15.37 2.25
CA ILE A 287 12.33 -15.51 0.79
C ILE A 287 12.05 -14.18 0.06
N GLY A 288 11.13 -13.36 0.59
CA GLY A 288 10.80 -12.03 0.07
C GLY A 288 11.98 -11.05 0.04
N VAL A 289 12.86 -11.10 1.05
CA VAL A 289 14.08 -10.26 1.16
C VAL A 289 15.25 -10.86 0.36
N PHE A 290 15.50 -12.16 0.51
CA PHE A 290 16.72 -12.76 -0.03
C PHE A 290 16.70 -12.90 -1.56
N VAL A 291 15.53 -12.98 -2.21
CA VAL A 291 15.42 -12.98 -3.67
C VAL A 291 15.87 -11.63 -4.28
N PRO A 292 15.33 -10.47 -3.86
CA PRO A 292 15.86 -9.15 -4.23
C PRO A 292 17.34 -8.98 -3.92
N PHE A 293 17.82 -9.48 -2.78
CA PHE A 293 19.24 -9.40 -2.44
C PHE A 293 20.08 -10.20 -3.44
N ALA A 294 19.74 -11.45 -3.71
CA ALA A 294 20.43 -12.27 -4.69
C ALA A 294 20.49 -11.60 -6.08
N LEU A 295 19.36 -11.04 -6.53
CA LEU A 295 19.27 -10.30 -7.80
C LEU A 295 20.08 -9.00 -7.78
N SER A 296 20.07 -8.25 -6.68
CA SER A 296 20.83 -7.00 -6.52
C SER A 296 22.34 -7.27 -6.51
N GLN A 297 22.78 -8.27 -5.74
CA GLN A 297 24.19 -8.68 -5.68
C GLN A 297 24.68 -9.16 -7.05
N THR A 298 23.89 -10.00 -7.72
CA THR A 298 24.20 -10.46 -9.09
C THR A 298 24.27 -9.28 -10.07
N GLY A 299 23.33 -8.33 -9.97
CA GLY A 299 23.33 -7.10 -10.77
C GLY A 299 24.56 -6.23 -10.53
N MET A 300 25.03 -6.14 -9.29
CA MET A 300 26.28 -5.44 -8.96
C MET A 300 27.51 -6.13 -9.54
N VAL A 301 27.60 -7.46 -9.52
CA VAL A 301 28.71 -8.18 -10.18
C VAL A 301 28.77 -7.83 -11.67
N VAL A 302 27.62 -7.79 -12.35
CA VAL A 302 27.53 -7.37 -13.76
C VAL A 302 27.92 -5.90 -13.93
N HIS A 303 27.51 -5.02 -13.01
CA HIS A 303 27.89 -3.61 -13.01
C HIS A 303 29.42 -3.43 -12.94
N TRP A 304 30.08 -4.08 -11.98
CA TRP A 304 31.54 -4.03 -11.82
C TRP A 304 32.27 -4.62 -13.03
N LYS A 305 31.72 -5.68 -13.63
CA LYS A 305 32.24 -6.25 -14.90
C LYS A 305 32.18 -5.25 -16.05
N LYS A 306 31.07 -4.52 -16.20
CA LYS A 306 30.91 -3.46 -17.22
C LYS A 306 31.87 -2.30 -16.98
N LYS A 307 32.11 -1.91 -15.71
CA LYS A 307 32.89 -0.72 -15.37
C LYS A 307 34.40 -0.94 -15.32
N TYR A 308 34.87 -2.10 -14.86
CA TYR A 308 36.30 -2.37 -14.63
C TYR A 308 36.88 -3.47 -15.52
N GLY A 309 36.09 -4.03 -16.44
CA GLY A 309 36.55 -5.06 -17.37
C GLY A 309 37.19 -6.24 -16.65
N ASN A 310 38.45 -6.55 -16.97
CA ASN A 310 39.18 -7.68 -16.41
C ASN A 310 39.50 -7.56 -14.90
N ASN A 311 39.54 -6.34 -14.34
CA ASN A 311 39.81 -6.13 -12.91
C ASN A 311 38.55 -6.17 -12.03
N PHE A 312 37.41 -6.61 -12.58
CA PHE A 312 36.13 -6.62 -11.85
C PHE A 312 36.15 -7.53 -10.62
N LEU A 313 36.93 -8.62 -10.64
CA LEU A 313 37.01 -9.59 -9.53
C LEU A 313 37.39 -8.90 -8.22
N LYS A 314 38.39 -8.00 -8.25
CA LYS A 314 38.85 -7.26 -7.06
C LYS A 314 37.73 -6.48 -6.36
N HIS A 315 36.80 -5.92 -7.13
CA HIS A 315 35.67 -5.13 -6.62
C HIS A 315 34.39 -5.97 -6.41
N SER A 316 34.34 -7.19 -6.93
CA SER A 316 33.14 -8.04 -6.94
C SER A 316 33.15 -9.15 -5.91
N ILE A 317 34.27 -9.46 -5.25
CA ILE A 317 34.37 -10.57 -4.27
C ILE A 317 33.25 -10.51 -3.22
N ALA A 318 33.01 -9.34 -2.62
CA ALA A 318 31.96 -9.17 -1.62
C ALA A 318 30.55 -9.43 -2.21
N ASN A 319 30.29 -8.96 -3.44
CA ASN A 319 29.01 -9.16 -4.10
C ASN A 319 28.81 -10.63 -4.52
N ILE A 320 29.88 -11.32 -4.97
CA ILE A 320 29.85 -12.74 -5.33
C ILE A 320 29.55 -13.59 -4.10
N LEU A 321 30.28 -13.35 -3.00
CA LEU A 321 30.08 -14.07 -1.75
C LEU A 321 28.67 -13.81 -1.18
N GLY A 322 28.21 -12.56 -1.22
CA GLY A 322 26.84 -12.20 -0.86
C GLY A 322 25.80 -12.91 -1.71
N ALA A 323 25.99 -12.97 -3.04
CA ALA A 323 25.09 -13.67 -3.95
C ALA A 323 25.04 -15.18 -3.65
N ILE A 324 26.19 -15.83 -3.44
CA ILE A 324 26.27 -17.26 -3.09
C ILE A 324 25.52 -17.54 -1.79
N ILE A 325 25.71 -16.72 -0.75
CA ILE A 325 24.99 -16.88 0.52
C ILE A 325 23.47 -16.71 0.32
N CYS A 326 23.04 -15.69 -0.42
CA CYS A 326 21.61 -15.47 -0.68
C CYS A 326 20.98 -16.63 -1.46
N TYR A 327 21.63 -17.09 -2.54
CA TYR A 327 21.14 -18.24 -3.31
C TYR A 327 21.15 -19.53 -2.47
N GLY A 328 22.16 -19.72 -1.63
CA GLY A 328 22.22 -20.84 -0.69
C GLY A 328 21.06 -20.84 0.30
N ILE A 329 20.75 -19.69 0.90
CA ILE A 329 19.59 -19.52 1.80
C ILE A 329 18.29 -19.83 1.07
N VAL A 330 18.08 -19.26 -0.12
CA VAL A 330 16.87 -19.52 -0.93
C VAL A 330 16.75 -21.01 -1.28
N LEU A 331 17.86 -21.66 -1.65
CA LEU A 331 17.88 -23.09 -1.96
C LEU A 331 17.51 -23.95 -0.75
N ILE A 332 18.08 -23.66 0.43
CA ILE A 332 17.75 -24.38 1.67
C ILE A 332 16.27 -24.19 2.03
N LEU A 333 15.71 -22.99 1.87
CA LEU A 333 14.27 -22.75 2.10
C LEU A 333 13.40 -23.54 1.11
N LEU A 334 13.78 -23.59 -0.17
CA LEU A 334 13.11 -24.38 -1.20
C LEU A 334 13.11 -25.88 -0.90
N LEU A 335 14.23 -26.42 -0.43
CA LEU A 335 14.36 -27.86 -0.17
C LEU A 335 13.71 -28.27 1.16
N PHE A 336 13.85 -27.46 2.21
CA PHE A 336 13.51 -27.88 3.58
C PHE A 336 12.34 -27.12 4.23
N ARG A 337 11.86 -26.03 3.63
CA ARG A 337 10.73 -25.23 4.13
C ARG A 337 9.70 -24.87 3.05
N LEU A 338 9.61 -25.66 1.97
CA LEU A 338 8.67 -25.39 0.85
C LEU A 338 7.22 -25.17 1.32
N ARG A 339 6.75 -25.94 2.32
CA ARG A 339 5.40 -25.80 2.88
C ARG A 339 5.11 -24.43 3.51
N ASP A 340 6.14 -23.74 3.97
CA ASP A 340 6.01 -22.43 4.59
C ASP A 340 6.12 -21.31 3.53
N ILE A 341 6.95 -21.51 2.50
CA ILE A 341 7.25 -20.49 1.48
C ILE A 341 6.44 -20.59 0.18
N TRP A 342 5.74 -21.70 -0.08
CA TRP A 342 5.04 -21.91 -1.34
C TRP A 342 4.08 -20.78 -1.74
N PRO A 343 3.40 -20.05 -0.82
CA PRO A 343 2.51 -18.96 -1.21
C PRO A 343 3.23 -17.82 -1.95
N PHE A 344 4.55 -17.67 -1.76
CA PHE A 344 5.35 -16.64 -2.40
C PHE A 344 5.32 -16.75 -3.94
N PHE A 345 5.47 -17.96 -4.49
CA PHE A 345 5.57 -18.18 -5.94
C PHE A 345 4.31 -17.76 -6.72
N PRO A 346 3.09 -18.22 -6.37
CA PRO A 346 1.89 -17.79 -7.07
C PRO A 346 1.65 -16.28 -6.90
N ILE A 347 1.95 -15.70 -5.73
CA ILE A 347 1.84 -14.25 -5.51
C ILE A 347 2.74 -13.49 -6.49
N ILE A 348 4.01 -13.87 -6.62
CA ILE A 348 4.96 -13.21 -7.55
C ILE A 348 4.55 -13.39 -9.00
N ILE A 349 4.06 -14.57 -9.38
CA ILE A 349 3.57 -14.83 -10.75
C ILE A 349 2.38 -13.92 -11.07
N VAL A 350 1.38 -13.88 -10.18
CA VAL A 350 0.18 -13.04 -10.35
C VAL A 350 0.54 -11.55 -10.40
N LEU A 351 1.41 -11.08 -9.50
CA LEU A 351 1.85 -9.68 -9.49
C LEU A 351 2.63 -9.32 -10.75
N THR A 352 3.54 -10.19 -11.20
CA THR A 352 4.32 -9.96 -12.43
C THR A 352 3.40 -9.91 -13.64
N TRP A 353 2.44 -10.84 -13.73
CA TRP A 353 1.43 -10.85 -14.79
C TRP A 353 0.59 -9.57 -14.76
N LEU A 354 0.12 -9.13 -13.58
CA LEU A 354 -0.64 -7.89 -13.41
C LEU A 354 0.14 -6.67 -13.90
N PHE A 355 1.41 -6.52 -13.49
CA PHE A 355 2.24 -5.39 -13.90
C PHE A 355 2.50 -5.36 -15.41
N LEU A 356 2.72 -6.53 -16.03
CA LEU A 356 2.88 -6.64 -17.48
C LEU A 356 1.57 -6.30 -18.21
N SER A 357 0.44 -6.79 -17.71
CA SER A 357 -0.89 -6.50 -18.24
C SER A 357 -1.20 -5.00 -18.21
N ILE A 358 -0.91 -4.32 -17.10
CA ILE A 358 -1.07 -2.86 -16.95
C ILE A 358 -0.19 -2.12 -17.96
N LYS A 359 1.09 -2.50 -18.08
CA LYS A 359 2.02 -1.86 -19.02
C LYS A 359 1.56 -2.04 -20.47
N GLN A 360 1.10 -3.23 -20.83
CA GLN A 360 0.56 -3.51 -22.16
C GLN A 360 -0.70 -2.69 -22.43
N HIS A 361 -1.61 -2.59 -21.46
CA HIS A 361 -2.80 -1.75 -21.57
C HIS A 361 -2.44 -0.28 -21.86
N TYR A 362 -1.53 0.31 -21.08
CA TYR A 362 -1.10 1.70 -21.33
C TYR A 362 -0.38 1.89 -22.66
N ASN A 363 0.38 0.90 -23.12
CA ASN A 363 0.99 0.97 -24.45
C ASN A 363 -0.05 0.92 -25.57
N ARG A 364 -1.11 0.10 -25.42
CA ARG A 364 -2.23 0.05 -26.38
C ARG A 364 -3.00 1.37 -26.41
N VAL A 365 -3.34 1.92 -25.25
CA VAL A 365 -4.04 3.22 -25.14
C VAL A 365 -3.18 4.35 -25.72
N ALA A 366 -1.89 4.40 -25.40
CA ALA A 366 -0.99 5.41 -25.95
C ALA A 366 -0.83 5.28 -27.48
N LYS A 367 -0.91 4.07 -28.03
CA LYS A 367 -0.89 3.85 -29.48
C LYS A 367 -2.18 4.34 -30.16
N GLN A 368 -3.33 4.18 -29.50
CA GLN A 368 -4.63 4.61 -30.02
C GLN A 368 -4.85 6.13 -29.91
N LEU A 369 -4.36 6.76 -28.85
CA LEU A 369 -4.55 8.20 -28.59
C LEU A 369 -3.44 9.08 -29.17
N ARG A 370 -2.37 8.51 -29.70
CA ARG A 370 -1.31 9.28 -30.36
C ARG A 370 -1.85 9.87 -31.66
N LEU A 371 -1.68 11.18 -31.81
CA LEU A 371 -1.98 11.89 -33.05
C LEU A 371 -1.21 11.24 -34.21
N GLN A 372 -1.94 10.87 -35.26
CA GLN A 372 -1.36 10.44 -36.52
C GLN A 372 -1.22 11.66 -37.45
N ASP A 373 -0.33 11.58 -38.44
CA ASP A 373 0.02 12.72 -39.30
C ASP A 373 -1.16 13.27 -40.13
N HIS A 374 -2.26 12.51 -40.27
CA HIS A 374 -3.48 12.94 -40.92
C HIS A 374 -4.61 13.13 -39.90
N ILE A 375 -4.80 14.38 -39.45
CA ILE A 375 -5.87 14.75 -38.52
C ILE A 375 -7.04 15.31 -39.32
N GLU A 376 -8.10 14.53 -39.49
CA GLU A 376 -9.40 15.07 -39.91
C GLU A 376 -9.99 15.88 -38.75
N ARG A 377 -9.89 17.21 -38.83
CA ARG A 377 -10.54 18.10 -37.87
C ARG A 377 -12.03 18.10 -38.15
N GLN A 378 -12.83 17.64 -37.19
CA GLN A 378 -14.28 17.74 -37.29
C GLN A 378 -14.71 19.18 -36.99
N ASN A 379 -15.29 19.84 -37.99
CA ASN A 379 -15.94 21.14 -37.84
C ASN A 379 -17.44 20.90 -37.66
N TYR A 380 -18.00 21.43 -36.58
CA TYR A 380 -19.43 21.33 -36.30
C TYR A 380 -20.14 22.61 -36.76
N THR A 381 -21.32 22.45 -37.37
CA THR A 381 -22.12 23.57 -37.92
C THR A 381 -22.99 24.26 -36.88
N GLY A 382 -23.19 23.64 -35.72
CA GLY A 382 -23.98 24.18 -34.60
C GLY A 382 -24.12 23.21 -33.43
N ASN A 383 -24.89 23.59 -32.41
CA ASN A 383 -25.13 22.81 -31.19
C ASN A 383 -26.61 22.82 -30.78
N THR A 384 -27.19 21.63 -30.64
CA THR A 384 -28.51 21.43 -30.05
C THR A 384 -28.35 21.10 -28.56
N VAL A 385 -28.88 21.95 -27.69
CA VAL A 385 -28.78 21.78 -26.23
C VAL A 385 -30.08 21.25 -25.67
N ILE A 386 -30.03 20.09 -25.03
CA ILE A 386 -31.17 19.50 -24.32
C ILE A 386 -31.00 19.78 -22.83
N VAL A 387 -31.93 20.50 -22.21
CA VAL A 387 -31.93 20.74 -20.77
C VAL A 387 -32.93 19.80 -20.11
N LEU A 388 -32.47 18.98 -19.16
CA LEU A 388 -33.38 18.11 -18.40
C LEU A 388 -34.09 18.91 -17.31
N VAL A 389 -35.41 19.01 -17.41
CA VAL A 389 -36.24 19.79 -16.49
C VAL A 389 -37.14 18.83 -15.70
N GLY A 390 -36.94 18.78 -14.38
CA GLY A 390 -37.88 18.11 -13.47
C GLY A 390 -39.04 19.02 -13.12
N ASN A 391 -38.72 20.16 -12.49
CA ASN A 391 -39.65 21.25 -12.17
C ASN A 391 -39.05 22.58 -12.65
N VAL A 392 -39.89 23.62 -12.76
CA VAL A 392 -39.40 25.00 -12.94
C VAL A 392 -38.86 25.49 -11.59
N THR A 393 -37.55 25.74 -11.55
CA THR A 393 -36.85 26.20 -10.33
C THR A 393 -35.79 27.22 -10.71
N ARG A 394 -35.23 27.93 -9.71
CA ARG A 394 -34.07 28.83 -9.94
C ARG A 394 -32.89 28.13 -10.61
N VAL A 395 -32.71 26.83 -10.34
CA VAL A 395 -31.64 26.04 -10.98
C VAL A 395 -31.97 25.81 -12.46
N SER A 396 -33.23 25.47 -12.76
CA SER A 396 -33.71 25.28 -14.13
C SER A 396 -33.57 26.58 -14.93
N VAL A 397 -33.97 27.72 -14.36
CA VAL A 397 -33.85 29.04 -15.03
C VAL A 397 -32.41 29.36 -15.39
N GLY A 398 -31.48 29.23 -14.44
CA GLY A 398 -30.06 29.47 -14.69
C GLY A 398 -29.46 28.52 -15.73
N ALA A 399 -29.88 27.25 -15.73
CA ALA A 399 -29.48 26.26 -16.72
C ALA A 399 -30.02 26.60 -18.11
N MET A 400 -31.27 27.05 -18.25
CA MET A 400 -31.86 27.47 -19.52
C MET A 400 -31.14 28.71 -20.09
N SER A 401 -30.84 29.71 -19.26
CA SER A 401 -30.07 30.89 -19.69
C SER A 401 -28.68 30.50 -20.21
N TYR A 402 -28.00 29.57 -19.53
CA TYR A 402 -26.71 29.06 -20.00
C TYR A 402 -26.86 28.27 -21.30
N ALA A 403 -27.89 27.43 -21.42
CA ALA A 403 -28.16 26.67 -22.65
C ALA A 403 -28.35 27.58 -23.86
N ARG A 404 -29.08 28.69 -23.73
CA ARG A 404 -29.24 29.71 -24.79
C ARG A 404 -27.93 30.37 -25.22
N SER A 405 -26.94 30.43 -24.32
CA SER A 405 -25.64 31.05 -24.63
C SER A 405 -24.70 30.14 -25.45
N ILE A 406 -24.94 28.82 -25.43
CA ILE A 406 -24.05 27.83 -26.07
C ILE A 406 -24.70 27.02 -27.19
N GLY A 407 -26.02 27.14 -27.37
CA GLY A 407 -26.81 26.34 -28.30
C GLY A 407 -27.57 27.20 -29.30
N ASP A 408 -27.57 26.77 -30.56
CA ASP A 408 -28.39 27.37 -31.62
C ASP A 408 -29.86 26.93 -31.47
N GLU A 409 -30.07 25.70 -31.03
CA GLU A 409 -31.39 25.13 -30.74
C GLU A 409 -31.40 24.63 -29.29
N VAL A 410 -32.34 25.13 -28.48
CA VAL A 410 -32.51 24.71 -27.09
C VAL A 410 -33.83 23.97 -26.95
N VAL A 411 -33.79 22.79 -26.36
CA VAL A 411 -34.98 21.97 -26.07
C VAL A 411 -35.01 21.67 -24.58
N ALA A 412 -36.09 22.08 -23.91
CA ALA A 412 -36.37 21.60 -22.56
C ALA A 412 -37.02 20.23 -22.66
N MET A 413 -36.40 19.23 -22.02
CA MET A 413 -36.93 17.88 -21.99
C MET A 413 -37.43 17.56 -20.58
N HIS A 414 -38.69 17.14 -20.51
CA HIS A 414 -39.33 16.65 -19.30
C HIS A 414 -39.77 15.19 -19.52
N VAL A 415 -39.72 14.38 -18.45
CA VAL A 415 -40.19 12.99 -18.51
C VAL A 415 -41.38 12.85 -17.59
N SER A 416 -42.55 12.63 -18.19
CA SER A 416 -43.80 12.46 -17.46
C SER A 416 -44.11 10.99 -17.24
N THR A 417 -44.52 10.65 -16.02
CA THR A 417 -45.00 9.31 -15.66
C THR A 417 -46.51 9.33 -15.48
N ALA A 418 -47.18 8.19 -15.68
CA ALA A 418 -48.64 8.11 -15.50
C ALA A 418 -49.12 8.54 -14.09
N GLU A 419 -48.27 8.42 -13.08
CA GLU A 419 -48.57 8.85 -11.69
C GLU A 419 -48.37 10.36 -11.46
N THR A 420 -47.61 11.05 -12.32
CA THR A 420 -47.25 12.48 -12.17
C THR A 420 -47.93 13.38 -13.18
N ALA A 421 -48.75 12.83 -14.08
CA ALA A 421 -49.30 13.52 -15.24
C ALA A 421 -49.99 14.87 -14.91
N GLU A 422 -50.74 14.97 -13.80
CA GLU A 422 -51.37 16.23 -13.38
C GLU A 422 -50.34 17.30 -13.01
N LYS A 423 -49.32 16.94 -12.22
CA LYS A 423 -48.22 17.85 -11.86
C LYS A 423 -47.35 18.22 -13.05
N ASP A 424 -47.11 17.28 -13.95
CA ASP A 424 -46.28 17.51 -15.12
C ASP A 424 -46.97 18.49 -16.10
N ALA A 425 -48.31 18.53 -16.12
CA ALA A 425 -49.07 19.55 -16.84
C ALA A 425 -48.89 20.94 -16.22
N GLU A 426 -48.93 21.07 -14.89
CA GLU A 426 -48.63 22.34 -14.20
C GLU A 426 -47.20 22.82 -14.52
N VAL A 427 -46.22 21.92 -14.54
CA VAL A 427 -44.84 22.25 -14.90
C VAL A 427 -44.74 22.73 -16.35
N ALA A 428 -45.52 22.15 -17.26
CA ALA A 428 -45.54 22.57 -18.67
C ALA A 428 -46.14 23.98 -18.84
N GLU A 429 -47.22 24.29 -18.12
CA GLU A 429 -47.81 25.64 -18.11
C GLU A 429 -46.85 26.67 -17.51
N GLU A 430 -46.31 26.40 -16.32
CA GLU A 430 -45.33 27.29 -15.67
C GLU A 430 -44.09 27.49 -16.56
N PHE A 431 -43.66 26.45 -17.28
CA PHE A 431 -42.54 26.56 -18.21
C PHE A 431 -42.88 27.46 -19.41
N ALA A 432 -44.08 27.34 -19.98
CA ALA A 432 -44.52 28.15 -21.11
C ALA A 432 -44.58 29.65 -20.74
N ASP A 433 -44.98 29.97 -19.51
CA ASP A 433 -45.01 31.34 -19.00
C ASP A 433 -43.60 31.95 -18.87
N TYR A 434 -42.63 31.19 -18.36
CA TYR A 434 -41.25 31.66 -18.16
C TYR A 434 -40.40 31.62 -19.42
N PHE A 435 -40.65 30.68 -20.34
CA PHE A 435 -39.83 30.42 -21.53
C PHE A 435 -40.69 30.17 -22.79
N PRO A 436 -41.43 31.17 -23.27
CA PRO A 436 -42.35 31.00 -24.41
C PRO A 436 -41.64 30.64 -25.71
N ASP A 437 -40.38 31.08 -25.86
CA ASP A 437 -39.59 30.88 -27.08
C ASP A 437 -38.84 29.53 -27.12
N ILE A 438 -38.93 28.72 -26.06
CA ILE A 438 -38.18 27.48 -25.94
C ILE A 438 -39.10 26.28 -26.09
N ARG A 439 -38.72 25.35 -26.98
CA ARG A 439 -39.46 24.12 -27.19
C ARG A 439 -39.43 23.23 -25.94
N PHE A 440 -40.60 22.96 -25.38
CA PHE A 440 -40.79 22.03 -24.27
C PHE A 440 -41.29 20.68 -24.79
N GLU A 441 -40.49 19.63 -24.57
CA GLU A 441 -40.76 18.27 -25.05
C GLU A 441 -41.00 17.34 -23.87
N THR A 442 -42.21 16.79 -23.80
CA THR A 442 -42.61 15.85 -22.75
C THR A 442 -42.55 14.43 -23.28
N VAL A 443 -41.65 13.62 -22.72
CA VAL A 443 -41.55 12.19 -23.04
C VAL A 443 -42.36 11.41 -22.01
N THR A 444 -43.46 10.82 -22.44
CA THR A 444 -44.32 10.01 -21.57
C THR A 444 -43.79 8.59 -21.41
N THR A 445 -43.84 8.05 -20.20
CA THR A 445 -43.46 6.66 -19.90
C THR A 445 -44.49 6.01 -18.97
N SER A 446 -44.90 4.78 -19.31
CA SER A 446 -45.77 3.94 -18.48
C SER A 446 -45.03 3.33 -17.28
N TYR A 447 -43.70 3.36 -17.29
CA TYR A 447 -42.86 2.80 -16.23
C TYR A 447 -42.27 3.90 -15.36
N ARG A 448 -42.06 3.63 -14.06
CA ARG A 448 -41.32 4.51 -13.11
C ARG A 448 -39.85 4.76 -13.48
N ASN A 449 -39.39 4.26 -14.63
CA ASN A 449 -38.03 4.43 -15.11
C ASN A 449 -37.92 5.67 -16.01
N ILE A 450 -37.33 6.74 -15.47
CA ILE A 450 -37.11 8.02 -16.18
C ILE A 450 -35.85 7.97 -17.05
N ILE A 451 -34.88 7.11 -16.72
CA ILE A 451 -33.56 7.11 -17.37
C ILE A 451 -33.63 6.57 -18.80
N SER A 452 -34.27 5.40 -18.97
CA SER A 452 -34.37 4.76 -20.29
C SER A 452 -35.06 5.64 -21.35
N PRO A 453 -36.24 6.25 -21.10
CA PRO A 453 -36.87 7.14 -22.07
C PRO A 453 -36.03 8.40 -22.33
N THR A 454 -35.36 8.95 -21.31
CA THR A 454 -34.42 10.07 -21.49
C THR A 454 -33.31 9.73 -22.46
N VAL A 455 -32.63 8.60 -22.24
CA VAL A 455 -31.53 8.15 -23.09
C VAL A 455 -32.01 7.88 -24.51
N GLN A 456 -33.17 7.22 -24.69
CA GLN A 456 -33.74 6.97 -26.02
C GLN A 456 -34.06 8.25 -26.78
N TYR A 457 -34.61 9.26 -26.11
CA TYR A 457 -34.89 10.56 -26.72
C TYR A 457 -33.60 11.27 -27.13
N VAL A 458 -32.62 11.37 -26.23
CA VAL A 458 -31.31 11.97 -26.52
C VAL A 458 -30.64 11.30 -27.71
N ILE A 459 -30.70 9.97 -27.82
CA ILE A 459 -30.14 9.23 -28.96
C ILE A 459 -30.85 9.60 -30.27
N LYS A 460 -32.18 9.74 -30.26
CA LYS A 460 -32.95 10.15 -31.45
C LYS A 460 -32.52 11.54 -31.91
N VAL A 461 -32.38 12.49 -30.98
CA VAL A 461 -31.90 13.85 -31.27
C VAL A 461 -30.45 13.84 -31.76
N ALA A 462 -29.56 13.09 -31.12
CA ALA A 462 -28.16 12.95 -31.52
C ALA A 462 -28.01 12.38 -32.94
N LYS A 463 -28.80 11.37 -33.31
CA LYS A 463 -28.80 10.82 -34.68
C LYS A 463 -29.24 11.84 -35.72
N ARG A 464 -30.20 12.71 -35.38
CA ARG A 464 -30.67 13.79 -36.27
C ARG A 464 -29.61 14.88 -36.39
N ALA A 465 -29.10 15.37 -35.27
CA ALA A 465 -28.06 16.40 -35.22
C ALA A 465 -26.81 15.98 -35.98
N LYS A 466 -26.38 14.71 -35.85
CA LYS A 466 -25.23 14.17 -36.59
C LYS A 466 -25.42 14.21 -38.11
N LYS A 467 -26.63 13.97 -38.63
CA LYS A 467 -26.94 14.10 -40.07
C LYS A 467 -26.85 15.54 -40.55
N GLU A 468 -27.10 16.51 -39.66
CA GLU A 468 -27.07 17.94 -39.93
C GLU A 468 -25.68 18.57 -39.63
N GLY A 469 -24.70 17.77 -39.19
CA GLY A 469 -23.36 18.24 -38.79
C GLY A 469 -23.32 18.97 -37.44
N ARG A 470 -24.37 18.85 -36.63
CA ARG A 470 -24.52 19.51 -35.33
C ARG A 470 -24.09 18.62 -34.17
N THR A 471 -23.65 19.25 -33.09
CA THR A 471 -23.39 18.59 -31.80
C THR A 471 -24.64 18.55 -30.94
N VAL A 472 -24.69 17.60 -29.99
CA VAL A 472 -25.74 17.56 -28.97
C VAL A 472 -25.13 17.67 -27.58
N THR A 473 -25.59 18.67 -26.83
CA THR A 473 -25.21 18.86 -25.44
C THR A 473 -26.39 18.59 -24.52
N VAL A 474 -26.28 17.59 -23.64
CA VAL A 474 -27.26 17.35 -22.58
C VAL A 474 -26.82 18.08 -21.33
N LEU A 475 -27.54 19.15 -20.98
CA LEU A 475 -27.30 19.93 -19.78
C LEU A 475 -28.15 19.38 -18.62
N VAL A 476 -27.46 18.90 -17.59
CA VAL A 476 -28.08 18.34 -16.37
C VAL A 476 -28.00 19.38 -15.24
N PRO A 477 -29.11 20.05 -14.87
CA PRO A 477 -29.13 20.92 -13.71
C PRO A 477 -28.99 20.11 -12.42
N GLN A 478 -28.11 20.55 -11.53
CA GLN A 478 -27.88 19.95 -10.23
C GLN A 478 -27.68 21.02 -9.17
N PHE A 479 -28.09 20.75 -7.94
CA PHE A 479 -27.75 21.59 -6.80
C PHE A 479 -26.68 20.92 -5.96
N ILE A 480 -25.79 21.72 -5.37
CA ILE A 480 -24.73 21.26 -4.48
C ILE A 480 -25.06 21.77 -3.07
N PRO A 481 -25.34 20.88 -2.11
CA PRO A 481 -25.63 21.26 -0.74
C PRO A 481 -24.37 21.76 -0.03
N LYS A 482 -24.57 22.58 1.01
CA LYS A 482 -23.47 23.20 1.76
C LYS A 482 -22.64 22.19 2.54
N LYS A 483 -23.28 21.16 3.12
CA LYS A 483 -22.61 20.13 3.94
C LYS A 483 -22.52 18.82 3.17
N ARG A 484 -21.34 18.18 3.17
CA ARG A 484 -21.08 16.92 2.43
C ARG A 484 -22.04 15.77 2.77
N TRP A 485 -22.50 15.67 4.02
CA TRP A 485 -23.43 14.61 4.44
C TRP A 485 -24.83 14.76 3.84
N GLN A 486 -25.26 15.99 3.50
CA GLN A 486 -26.56 16.24 2.89
C GLN A 486 -26.67 15.63 1.49
N ASN A 487 -25.54 15.42 0.79
CA ASN A 487 -25.54 14.73 -0.51
C ASN A 487 -26.17 13.33 -0.45
N VAL A 488 -26.09 12.64 0.70
CA VAL A 488 -26.67 11.31 0.87
C VAL A 488 -28.21 11.36 0.92
N LEU A 489 -28.78 12.49 1.33
CA LEU A 489 -30.23 12.69 1.44
C LEU A 489 -30.91 13.01 0.10
N HIS A 490 -30.15 13.35 -0.93
CA HIS A 490 -30.69 13.80 -2.21
C HIS A 490 -30.59 12.73 -3.29
N ASN A 491 -31.59 12.71 -4.17
CA ASN A 491 -31.68 11.72 -5.24
C ASN A 491 -30.55 11.94 -6.28
N GLN A 492 -29.69 10.94 -6.44
CA GLN A 492 -28.49 10.97 -7.29
C GLN A 492 -28.80 10.71 -8.78
N MET A 493 -29.95 11.18 -9.28
CA MET A 493 -30.40 10.94 -10.67
C MET A 493 -29.46 11.55 -11.70
N SER A 494 -28.89 12.73 -11.41
CA SER A 494 -27.91 13.38 -12.27
C SER A 494 -26.66 12.52 -12.49
N LEU A 495 -26.18 11.83 -11.44
CA LEU A 495 -25.06 10.88 -11.55
C LEU A 495 -25.42 9.68 -12.42
N LYS A 496 -26.62 9.11 -12.23
CA LYS A 496 -27.09 7.98 -13.03
C LYS A 496 -27.21 8.35 -14.52
N LEU A 497 -27.84 9.46 -14.84
CA LEU A 497 -28.00 9.93 -16.22
C LEU A 497 -26.65 10.17 -16.90
N LYS A 498 -25.69 10.82 -16.22
CA LYS A 498 -24.32 10.98 -16.72
C LYS A 498 -23.66 9.62 -17.00
N TYR A 499 -23.84 8.65 -16.12
CA TYR A 499 -23.29 7.30 -16.31
C TYR A 499 -23.86 6.60 -17.56
N TYR A 500 -25.17 6.68 -17.79
CA TYR A 500 -25.79 6.05 -18.98
C TYR A 500 -25.47 6.81 -20.28
N LEU A 501 -25.43 8.14 -20.25
CA LEU A 501 -25.16 8.96 -21.44
C LEU A 501 -23.68 8.92 -21.86
N LYS A 502 -22.75 8.64 -20.94
CA LYS A 502 -21.30 8.56 -21.22
C LYS A 502 -20.92 7.55 -22.31
N TRP A 503 -21.76 6.55 -22.55
CA TRP A 503 -21.49 5.49 -23.54
C TRP A 503 -21.78 5.90 -24.99
N TYR A 504 -22.31 7.12 -25.23
CA TYR A 504 -22.65 7.62 -26.56
C TYR A 504 -21.63 8.67 -27.01
N GLU A 505 -20.88 8.36 -28.08
CA GLU A 505 -19.75 9.18 -28.56
C GLU A 505 -20.16 10.58 -29.03
N ASP A 506 -21.37 10.72 -29.58
CA ASP A 506 -21.87 11.96 -30.18
C ASP A 506 -22.65 12.86 -29.19
N VAL A 507 -22.64 12.55 -27.89
CA VAL A 507 -23.41 13.27 -26.86
C VAL A 507 -22.46 13.86 -25.83
N VAL A 508 -22.43 15.18 -25.75
CA VAL A 508 -21.70 15.92 -24.71
C VAL A 508 -22.60 16.05 -23.50
N VAL A 509 -22.15 15.63 -22.32
CA VAL A 509 -22.93 15.78 -21.08
C VAL A 509 -22.32 16.89 -20.24
N ALA A 510 -23.08 17.95 -20.01
CA ALA A 510 -22.69 19.12 -19.22
C ALA A 510 -23.52 19.19 -17.93
N SER A 511 -22.97 19.82 -16.89
CA SER A 511 -23.65 19.97 -15.60
C SER A 511 -23.71 21.42 -15.18
N TYR A 512 -24.91 21.93 -14.93
CA TYR A 512 -25.10 23.25 -14.35
C TYR A 512 -25.27 23.11 -12.84
N SER A 513 -24.37 23.71 -12.06
CA SER A 513 -24.34 23.51 -10.60
C SER A 513 -24.78 24.76 -9.84
N TYR A 514 -25.88 24.66 -9.10
CA TYR A 514 -26.35 25.71 -8.20
C TYR A 514 -25.95 25.41 -6.75
N HIS A 515 -25.18 26.28 -6.11
CA HIS A 515 -24.72 26.06 -4.74
C HIS A 515 -25.77 26.60 -3.75
N LEU A 516 -26.28 25.71 -2.88
CA LEU A 516 -27.17 26.11 -1.80
C LEU A 516 -26.37 26.90 -0.75
N LYS A 517 -26.95 28.01 -0.28
CA LYS A 517 -26.28 28.90 0.70
C LYS A 517 -26.41 28.40 2.14
N GLU A 518 -27.40 27.56 2.41
CA GLU A 518 -27.76 27.05 3.75
C GLU A 518 -27.62 25.53 3.83
#